data_AF-A0A803QXF3-F1
#
_entry.id   AF-A0A803QXF3-F1
#
_cell.length_a   1.000
_cell.length_b   1.000
_cell.length_c   1.000
_cell.angle_alpha   90.00
_cell.angle_beta   90.00
_cell.angle_gamma   90.00
#
_symmetry.space_group_name_H-M   'P 1'
#
loop_
_entity.id
_entity.type
_entity.pdbx_description
1 polymer ?
#
loop_
_entity_poly.entity_id
_entity_poly.type
_entity_poly.pdbx_seq_one_letter_code
_entity_poly.pdbx_strand_id
1 'polypeptide(L)'
;MFAFFIPTMSAMRAWIRASTVITFSYTIILLVLMIKEGKTNSAKNSYEIPGSKVGKVFNGFGAISAIVACNTTGVLPEIQSTLREPAVKNMRKAIGLQYSLGLVFYYGVSIVGYWAYGSEVSEYLPKELKGPNWIKVLINLAVFLQTIVSQHMYVTPIHETLDTNFLQLEESIHSKENIKRRIFLRFAFFAGNTFVVTALPFMGNFVNLFGSLALIPVTFVFPSMIFLKVSL
;
A
#
# COMPACT_ATOMS: atom_id res chain seq x y z
N MET A 1 13.48 -0.92 13.57
CA MET A 1 13.34 -1.92 14.66
C MET A 1 12.44 -3.10 14.25
N PHE A 2 11.21 -2.86 13.79
CA PHE A 2 10.27 -3.91 13.36
C PHE A 2 10.85 -4.91 12.33
N ALA A 3 11.56 -4.41 11.31
CA ALA A 3 12.14 -5.25 10.27
C ALA A 3 13.25 -6.21 10.73
N PHE A 4 13.87 -5.94 11.88
CA PHE A 4 14.93 -6.78 12.42
C PHE A 4 14.39 -8.01 13.15
N PHE A 5 13.23 -7.89 13.80
CA PHE A 5 12.66 -8.95 14.65
C PHE A 5 11.71 -9.91 13.91
N ILE A 6 11.19 -9.52 12.74
CA ILE A 6 10.23 -10.34 11.98
C ILE A 6 10.82 -10.67 10.61
N PRO A 7 11.54 -11.81 10.49
CA PRO A 7 12.23 -12.18 9.25
C PRO A 7 11.34 -12.65 8.12
N THR A 8 10.19 -13.27 8.42
CA THR A 8 9.43 -14.06 7.44
C THR A 8 7.99 -13.62 7.30
N MET A 9 7.41 -13.86 6.12
CA MET A 9 5.98 -13.64 5.85
C MET A 9 5.06 -14.40 6.81
N SER A 10 5.44 -15.61 7.23
CA SER A 10 4.63 -16.41 8.16
C SER A 10 4.54 -15.79 9.56
N ALA A 11 5.64 -15.19 10.05
CA ALA A 11 5.70 -14.50 11.33
C ALA A 11 4.91 -13.17 11.32
N MET A 12 4.74 -12.55 10.15
CA MET A 12 3.90 -11.35 10.00
C MET A 12 2.40 -11.62 10.15
N ARG A 13 1.92 -12.87 10.07
CA ARG A 13 0.47 -13.18 10.08
C ARG A 13 -0.29 -12.59 11.26
N ALA A 14 0.31 -12.56 12.46
CA ALA A 14 -0.33 -11.95 13.63
C ALA A 14 -0.41 -10.43 13.51
N TRP A 15 0.68 -9.80 13.05
CA TRP A 15 0.77 -8.36 12.84
C TRP A 15 -0.13 -7.87 11.72
N ILE A 16 -0.25 -8.61 10.62
CA ILE A 16 -1.18 -8.31 9.54
C ILE A 16 -2.61 -8.34 10.06
N ARG A 17 -3.01 -9.34 10.86
CA ARG A 17 -4.35 -9.39 11.46
C ARG A 17 -4.62 -8.19 12.36
N ALA A 18 -3.67 -7.84 13.24
CA ALA A 18 -3.80 -6.65 14.08
C ALA A 18 -3.89 -5.36 13.24
N SER A 19 -3.04 -5.24 12.22
CA SER A 19 -3.04 -4.13 11.27
C SER A 19 -4.37 -4.00 10.53
N THR A 20 -4.96 -5.12 10.08
CA THR A 20 -6.28 -5.13 9.42
C THR A 20 -7.35 -4.57 10.35
N VAL A 21 -7.39 -4.98 11.61
CA VAL A 21 -8.36 -4.46 12.59
C VAL A 21 -8.17 -2.96 12.77
N ILE A 22 -6.93 -2.51 13.01
CA ILE A 22 -6.60 -1.08 13.13
C ILE A 22 -7.07 -0.32 11.88
N THR A 23 -6.81 -0.85 10.69
CA THR A 23 -7.19 -0.24 9.41
C THR A 23 -8.69 -0.06 9.26
N PHE A 24 -9.48 -1.11 9.51
CA PHE A 24 -10.93 -0.98 9.45
C PHE A 24 -11.46 -0.02 10.53
N SER A 25 -10.93 -0.09 11.75
CA SER A 25 -11.36 0.78 12.84
C SER A 25 -11.17 2.26 12.52
N TYR A 26 -9.96 2.69 12.14
CA TYR A 26 -9.74 4.12 11.82
C TYR A 26 -10.47 4.52 10.54
N THR A 27 -10.64 3.62 9.56
CA THR A 27 -11.36 3.91 8.32
C THR A 27 -12.84 4.17 8.58
N ILE A 28 -13.47 3.38 9.46
CA ILE A 28 -14.87 3.60 9.87
C ILE A 28 -15.00 4.92 10.63
N ILE A 29 -14.09 5.21 11.57
CA ILE A 29 -14.09 6.49 12.30
C ILE A 29 -13.95 7.66 11.33
N LEU A 30 -13.01 7.56 10.39
CA LEU A 30 -12.78 8.56 9.35
C LEU A 30 -14.06 8.78 8.51
N LEU A 31 -14.69 7.71 8.02
CA LEU A 31 -15.95 7.78 7.27
C LEU A 31 -17.06 8.48 8.05
N VAL A 32 -17.27 8.11 9.32
CA VAL A 32 -18.31 8.72 10.16
C VAL A 32 -18.08 10.22 10.34
N LEU A 33 -16.83 10.64 10.57
CA LEU A 33 -16.48 12.05 10.70
C LEU A 33 -16.69 12.81 9.39
N MET A 34 -16.24 12.27 8.27
CA MET A 34 -16.44 12.90 6.95
C MET A 34 -17.93 13.03 6.61
N ILE A 35 -18.76 12.01 6.91
CA ILE A 35 -20.20 12.08 6.69
C ILE A 35 -20.82 13.19 7.56
N LYS A 36 -20.41 13.29 8.83
CA LYS A 36 -20.90 14.31 9.75
C LYS A 36 -20.53 15.72 9.26
N GLU A 37 -19.28 15.93 8.89
CA GLU A 37 -18.78 17.23 8.41
C GLU A 37 -19.36 17.60 7.05
N GLY A 38 -19.48 16.63 6.13
CA GLY A 38 -20.11 16.80 4.82
C GLY A 38 -21.57 17.21 4.94
N LYS A 39 -22.34 16.61 5.85
CA LYS A 39 -23.74 17.05 6.09
C LYS A 39 -23.85 18.50 6.57
N THR A 40 -22.84 19.01 7.27
CA THR A 40 -22.82 20.40 7.75
C THR A 40 -22.30 21.38 6.69
N ASN A 41 -21.37 20.97 5.83
CA ASN A 41 -20.60 21.88 4.98
C ASN A 41 -20.75 21.65 3.46
N SER A 42 -21.35 20.55 2.99
CA SER A 42 -21.35 20.14 1.57
C SER A 42 -21.98 21.18 0.64
N ALA A 43 -22.92 22.00 1.11
CA ALA A 43 -23.54 23.09 0.33
C ALA A 43 -22.58 24.26 0.01
N LYS A 44 -21.44 24.37 0.70
CA LYS A 44 -20.45 25.43 0.50
C LYS A 44 -19.25 24.99 -0.35
N ASN A 45 -19.16 23.71 -0.70
CA ASN A 45 -18.00 23.17 -1.39
C ASN A 45 -18.14 23.34 -2.91
N SER A 46 -17.04 23.75 -3.56
CA SER A 46 -16.94 23.70 -5.02
C SER A 46 -16.53 22.30 -5.47
N TYR A 47 -17.20 21.76 -6.49
CA TYR A 47 -16.85 20.50 -7.15
C TYR A 47 -16.27 20.73 -8.54
N GLU A 48 -15.93 21.98 -8.86
CA GLU A 48 -15.33 22.29 -10.14
C GLU A 48 -13.91 21.73 -10.19
N ILE A 49 -13.64 20.87 -11.18
CA ILE A 49 -12.29 20.33 -11.38
C ILE A 49 -11.41 21.48 -11.89
N PRO A 50 -10.35 21.88 -11.17
CA PRO A 50 -9.48 22.97 -11.59
C PRO A 50 -8.63 22.56 -12.81
N GLY A 51 -8.22 23.55 -13.62
CA GLY A 51 -7.30 23.36 -14.73
C GLY A 51 -7.91 23.48 -16.14
N SER A 52 -7.05 23.45 -17.15
CA SER A 52 -7.43 23.57 -18.56
C SER A 52 -8.16 22.32 -19.08
N LYS A 53 -8.91 22.42 -20.18
CA LYS A 53 -9.57 21.26 -20.82
C LYS A 53 -8.60 20.10 -21.08
N VAL A 54 -7.41 20.43 -21.57
CA VAL A 54 -6.35 19.45 -21.84
C VAL A 54 -5.83 18.84 -20.53
N GLY A 55 -5.57 19.68 -19.51
CA GLY A 55 -5.15 19.21 -18.18
C GLY A 55 -6.15 18.24 -17.55
N LYS A 56 -7.46 18.49 -17.68
CA LYS A 56 -8.51 17.58 -17.20
C LYS A 56 -8.44 16.20 -17.86
N VAL A 57 -8.18 16.13 -19.16
CA VAL A 57 -8.03 14.86 -19.88
C VAL A 57 -6.80 14.09 -19.40
N PHE A 58 -5.64 14.76 -19.30
CA PHE A 58 -4.42 14.12 -18.80
C PHE A 58 -4.55 13.68 -17.34
N ASN A 59 -5.18 14.47 -16.49
CA ASN A 59 -5.49 14.09 -15.11
C ASN A 59 -6.42 12.87 -15.06
N GLY A 60 -7.38 12.78 -15.99
CA GLY A 60 -8.23 11.59 -16.15
C GLY A 60 -7.43 10.32 -16.46
N PHE A 61 -6.51 10.38 -17.43
CA PHE A 61 -5.61 9.26 -17.71
C PHE A 61 -4.69 8.92 -16.53
N GLY A 62 -4.17 9.93 -15.84
CA GLY A 62 -3.38 9.76 -14.61
C GLY A 62 -4.18 9.06 -13.51
N ALA A 63 -5.44 9.44 -13.31
CA ALA A 63 -6.33 8.80 -12.35
C ALA A 63 -6.61 7.33 -12.68
N ILE A 64 -6.85 7.00 -13.96
CA ILE A 64 -7.00 5.60 -14.41
C ILE A 64 -5.71 4.82 -14.13
N SER A 65 -4.55 5.38 -14.47
CA SER A 65 -3.26 4.73 -14.22
C SER A 65 -3.04 4.49 -12.72
N ALA A 66 -3.32 5.48 -11.87
CA ALA A 66 -3.22 5.36 -10.42
C ALA A 66 -4.17 4.28 -9.87
N ILE A 67 -5.40 4.19 -10.38
CA ILE A 67 -6.35 3.12 -10.02
C ILE A 67 -5.77 1.74 -10.34
N VAL A 68 -5.25 1.53 -11.54
CA VAL A 68 -4.69 0.23 -11.94
C VAL A 68 -3.44 -0.10 -11.13
N ALA A 69 -2.58 0.89 -10.87
CA ALA A 69 -1.39 0.72 -10.03
C ALA A 69 -1.72 0.34 -8.58
N CYS A 70 -2.68 1.02 -7.96
CA CYS A 70 -3.11 0.73 -6.58
C CYS A 70 -3.73 -0.66 -6.42
N ASN A 71 -4.32 -1.22 -7.48
CA ASN A 71 -4.92 -2.55 -7.47
C ASN A 71 -3.96 -3.67 -7.89
N THR A 72 -2.81 -3.32 -8.45
CA THR A 72 -1.75 -4.28 -8.76
C THR A 72 -0.85 -4.44 -7.55
N THR A 73 -0.90 -5.59 -6.89
CA THR A 73 0.07 -5.93 -5.83
C THR A 73 1.11 -6.90 -6.36
N GLY A 74 2.38 -6.49 -6.27
CA GLY A 74 3.53 -7.28 -6.68
C GLY A 74 3.88 -8.44 -5.74
N VAL A 75 3.19 -8.58 -4.60
CA VAL A 75 3.47 -9.60 -3.58
C VAL A 75 2.44 -10.74 -3.54
N LEU A 76 1.59 -10.85 -4.57
CA LEU A 76 0.55 -11.89 -4.65
C LEU A 76 1.12 -13.32 -4.63
N PRO A 77 2.18 -13.66 -5.37
CA PRO A 77 2.76 -15.01 -5.33
C PRO A 77 3.25 -15.40 -3.93
N GLU A 78 3.87 -14.48 -3.20
CA GLU A 78 4.38 -14.68 -1.84
C GLU A 78 3.24 -14.80 -0.83
N ILE A 79 2.14 -14.06 -1.01
CA ILE A 79 0.93 -14.27 -0.21
C ILE A 79 0.36 -15.66 -0.49
N GLN A 80 0.26 -16.05 -1.77
CA GLN A 80 -0.29 -17.33 -2.17
C GLN A 80 0.52 -18.51 -1.62
N SER A 81 1.85 -18.42 -1.55
CA SER A 81 2.71 -19.47 -1.00
C SER A 81 2.52 -19.68 0.51
N THR A 82 1.97 -18.70 1.23
CA THR A 82 1.69 -18.79 2.68
C THR A 82 0.28 -19.26 3.03
N LEU A 83 -0.58 -19.48 2.03
CA LEU A 83 -1.94 -19.95 2.22
C LEU A 83 -1.97 -21.44 2.57
N ARG A 84 -2.90 -21.82 3.45
CA ARG A 84 -3.18 -23.23 3.71
C ARG A 84 -3.80 -23.87 2.47
N GLU A 85 -3.52 -25.15 2.27
CA GLU A 85 -4.16 -25.93 1.22
C GLU A 85 -5.68 -25.99 1.42
N PRO A 86 -6.48 -25.96 0.34
CA PRO A 86 -6.10 -25.81 -1.07
C PRO A 86 -5.79 -24.34 -1.46
N ALA A 87 -4.53 -24.05 -1.79
CA ALA A 87 -4.02 -22.68 -1.94
C ALA A 87 -4.73 -21.87 -3.04
N VAL A 88 -4.95 -22.45 -4.23
CA VAL A 88 -5.62 -21.78 -5.35
C VAL A 88 -7.05 -21.36 -5.00
N LYS A 89 -7.82 -22.26 -4.38
CA LYS A 89 -9.22 -21.99 -3.98
C LYS A 89 -9.28 -20.92 -2.91
N ASN A 90 -8.39 -20.98 -1.92
CA ASN A 90 -8.32 -19.99 -0.85
C ASN A 90 -7.87 -18.62 -1.38
N MET A 91 -6.92 -18.59 -2.32
CA MET A 91 -6.47 -17.36 -2.97
C MET A 91 -7.59 -16.71 -3.78
N ARG A 92 -8.34 -17.48 -4.57
CA ARG A 92 -9.51 -16.95 -5.31
C ARG A 92 -10.57 -16.33 -4.40
N LYS A 93 -10.84 -16.96 -3.25
CA LYS A 93 -11.76 -16.39 -2.24
C LYS A 93 -11.21 -15.09 -1.66
N ALA A 94 -9.92 -15.05 -1.31
CA ALA A 94 -9.27 -13.85 -0.76
C ALA A 94 -9.29 -12.69 -1.77
N ILE A 95 -8.93 -12.95 -3.02
CA ILE A 95 -8.99 -11.99 -4.12
C ILE A 95 -10.44 -11.52 -4.34
N GLY A 96 -11.41 -12.44 -4.37
CA GLY A 96 -12.83 -12.09 -4.51
C GLY A 96 -13.34 -11.20 -3.38
N LEU A 97 -12.93 -11.47 -2.13
CA LEU A 97 -13.27 -10.63 -0.98
C LEU A 97 -12.62 -9.24 -1.07
N GLN A 98 -11.35 -9.18 -1.49
CA GLN A 98 -10.62 -7.93 -1.69
C GLN A 98 -11.28 -7.06 -2.77
N TYR A 99 -11.59 -7.63 -3.93
CA TYR A 99 -12.21 -6.91 -5.04
C TYR A 99 -13.70 -6.61 -4.84
N SER A 100 -14.33 -7.15 -3.80
CA SER A 100 -15.70 -6.79 -3.41
C SER A 100 -15.66 -5.82 -2.23
N LEU A 101 -15.44 -6.32 -1.02
CA LEU A 101 -15.49 -5.53 0.21
C LEU A 101 -14.36 -4.49 0.26
N GLY A 102 -13.14 -4.86 -0.15
CA GLY A 102 -11.99 -3.96 -0.13
C GLY A 102 -12.20 -2.75 -1.04
N LEU A 103 -12.71 -2.95 -2.26
CA LEU A 103 -13.03 -1.86 -3.18
C LEU A 103 -14.14 -0.94 -2.66
N VAL A 104 -15.16 -1.49 -2.01
CA VAL A 104 -16.24 -0.69 -1.41
C VAL A 104 -15.69 0.28 -0.37
N PHE A 105 -14.81 -0.17 0.52
CA PHE A 105 -14.18 0.72 1.49
C PHE A 105 -13.20 1.70 0.83
N TYR A 106 -12.36 1.22 -0.07
CA TYR A 106 -11.34 2.05 -0.74
C TYR A 106 -11.97 3.19 -1.54
N TYR A 107 -12.89 2.88 -2.45
CA TYR A 107 -13.59 3.92 -3.22
C TYR A 107 -14.64 4.65 -2.41
N GLY A 108 -15.29 3.99 -1.44
CA GLY A 108 -16.25 4.63 -0.56
C GLY A 108 -15.64 5.79 0.22
N VAL A 109 -14.44 5.61 0.78
CA VAL A 109 -13.69 6.68 1.46
C VAL A 109 -13.38 7.83 0.52
N SER A 110 -12.90 7.55 -0.69
CA SER A 110 -12.58 8.58 -1.68
C SER A 110 -13.81 9.36 -2.15
N ILE A 111 -14.92 8.67 -2.43
CA ILE A 111 -16.19 9.29 -2.86
C ILE A 111 -16.76 10.16 -1.73
N VAL A 112 -16.82 9.62 -0.51
CA VAL A 112 -17.33 10.37 0.65
C VAL A 112 -16.43 11.56 0.98
N GLY A 113 -15.11 11.40 0.90
CA GLY A 113 -14.14 12.47 1.11
C GLY A 113 -14.31 13.60 0.09
N TYR A 114 -14.40 13.26 -1.20
CA TYR A 114 -14.66 14.25 -2.26
C TYR A 114 -16.02 14.93 -2.07
N TRP A 115 -17.07 14.19 -1.71
CA TRP A 115 -18.38 14.76 -1.39
C TRP A 115 -18.36 15.67 -0.15
N ALA A 116 -17.56 15.35 0.86
CA ALA A 116 -17.50 16.11 2.11
C ALA A 116 -16.66 17.39 2.01
N TYR A 117 -15.64 17.42 1.16
CA TYR A 117 -14.65 18.51 1.09
C TYR A 117 -14.53 19.20 -0.28
N GLY A 118 -15.05 18.59 -1.36
CA GLY A 118 -15.02 19.14 -2.71
C GLY A 118 -13.66 19.05 -3.40
N SER A 119 -13.45 19.95 -4.36
CA SER A 119 -12.24 20.02 -5.22
C SER A 119 -10.94 20.38 -4.50
N GLU A 120 -11.03 20.97 -3.31
CA GLU A 120 -9.88 21.36 -2.48
C GLU A 120 -9.41 20.23 -1.54
N VAL A 121 -10.01 19.04 -1.63
CA VAL A 121 -9.64 17.89 -0.79
C VAL A 121 -8.17 17.51 -1.02
N SER A 122 -7.38 17.46 0.06
CA SER A 122 -5.99 17.01 -0.05
C SER A 122 -5.87 15.49 -0.28
N GLU A 123 -4.74 15.08 -0.84
CA GLU A 123 -4.40 13.66 -1.06
C GLU A 123 -4.44 12.84 0.25
N TYR A 124 -4.19 13.48 1.40
CA TYR A 124 -4.21 12.85 2.71
C TYR A 124 -5.42 13.31 3.53
N LEU A 125 -6.54 12.62 3.33
CA LEU A 125 -7.85 12.92 3.93
C LEU A 125 -7.85 13.26 5.43
N PRO A 126 -7.07 12.61 6.32
CA PRO A 126 -7.08 12.97 7.73
C PRO A 126 -6.66 14.41 8.04
N LYS A 127 -5.98 15.11 7.10
CA LYS A 127 -5.68 16.55 7.23
C LYS A 127 -6.91 17.44 7.10
N GLU A 128 -7.93 17.00 6.35
CA GLU A 128 -9.15 17.79 6.07
C GLU A 128 -10.15 17.79 7.24
N LEU A 129 -10.03 16.82 8.14
CA LEU A 129 -10.92 16.70 9.29
C LEU A 129 -10.93 18.01 10.10
N LYS A 130 -12.10 18.49 10.49
CA LYS A 130 -12.27 19.66 11.38
C LYS A 130 -12.65 19.28 12.81
N GLY A 131 -12.86 17.99 13.06
CA GLY A 131 -13.17 17.44 14.38
C GLY A 131 -12.08 17.59 15.46
N PRO A 132 -12.33 17.06 16.67
CA PRO A 132 -11.45 17.21 17.83
C PRO A 132 -10.01 16.73 17.57
N ASN A 133 -9.04 17.48 18.07
CA ASN A 133 -7.61 17.20 17.87
C ASN A 133 -7.21 15.78 18.34
N TRP A 134 -7.78 15.28 19.43
CA TRP A 134 -7.46 13.94 19.94
C TRP A 134 -7.84 12.83 18.94
N ILE A 135 -8.94 12.98 18.19
CA ILE A 135 -9.34 11.98 17.19
C ILE A 135 -8.37 12.00 16.01
N LYS A 136 -7.94 13.18 15.58
CA LYS A 136 -6.92 13.32 14.53
C LYS A 136 -5.63 12.63 14.93
N VAL A 137 -5.17 12.83 16.17
CA VAL A 137 -3.96 12.18 16.70
C VAL A 137 -4.13 10.66 16.69
N LEU A 138 -5.28 10.14 17.13
CA LEU A 138 -5.55 8.70 17.11
C LEU A 138 -5.57 8.12 15.69
N ILE A 139 -6.21 8.80 14.73
CA ILE A 139 -6.23 8.37 13.32
C ILE A 139 -4.81 8.37 12.75
N ASN A 140 -4.05 9.44 12.96
CA ASN A 140 -2.67 9.53 12.47
C ASN A 140 -1.77 8.46 13.10
N LEU A 141 -1.94 8.18 14.40
CA LEU A 141 -1.22 7.11 15.08
C LEU A 141 -1.59 5.72 14.51
N ALA A 142 -2.87 5.47 14.27
CA ALA A 142 -3.34 4.23 13.66
C ALA A 142 -2.80 4.05 12.23
N VAL A 143 -2.86 5.11 11.42
CA VAL A 143 -2.28 5.14 10.07
C VAL A 143 -0.77 4.91 10.13
N PHE A 144 -0.06 5.53 11.06
CA PHE A 144 1.38 5.34 11.23
C PHE A 144 1.71 3.88 11.57
N LEU A 145 1.03 3.30 12.57
CA LEU A 145 1.26 1.93 13.01
C LEU A 145 0.97 0.90 11.92
N GLN A 146 -0.16 1.03 11.21
CA GLN A 146 -0.49 0.12 10.11
C GLN A 146 0.51 0.27 8.94
N THR A 147 0.96 1.49 8.65
CA THR A 147 1.93 1.75 7.58
C THR A 147 3.26 1.04 7.82
N ILE A 148 3.71 0.94 9.08
CA ILE A 148 4.92 0.16 9.42
C ILE A 148 4.74 -1.31 9.01
N VAL A 149 3.58 -1.90 9.30
CA VAL A 149 3.29 -3.30 8.95
C VAL A 149 3.18 -3.48 7.44
N SER A 150 2.49 -2.58 6.74
CA SER A 150 2.37 -2.60 5.28
C SER A 150 3.72 -2.45 4.57
N GLN A 151 4.55 -1.49 4.99
CA GLN A 151 5.89 -1.28 4.46
C GLN A 151 6.73 -2.57 4.61
N HIS A 152 6.68 -3.19 5.79
CA HIS A 152 7.44 -4.41 6.05
C HIS A 152 6.96 -5.58 5.17
N MET A 153 5.65 -5.72 4.99
CA MET A 153 5.08 -6.72 4.08
C MET A 153 5.59 -6.56 2.65
N TYR A 154 5.64 -5.33 2.13
CA TYR A 154 6.13 -5.04 0.77
C TYR A 154 7.63 -5.27 0.60
N VAL A 155 8.43 -5.01 1.63
CA VAL A 155 9.90 -5.16 1.57
C VAL A 155 10.34 -6.61 1.83
N THR A 156 9.47 -7.45 2.42
CA THR A 156 9.83 -8.82 2.80
C THR A 156 10.38 -9.67 1.65
N PRO A 157 9.81 -9.70 0.43
CA PRO A 157 10.38 -10.47 -0.69
C PRO A 157 11.78 -10.00 -1.08
N ILE A 158 12.05 -8.69 -0.99
CA ILE A 158 13.38 -8.12 -1.24
C ILE A 158 14.35 -8.61 -0.15
N HIS A 159 13.92 -8.59 1.12
CA HIS A 159 14.72 -9.10 2.21
C HIS A 159 15.01 -10.61 2.10
N GLU A 160 14.02 -11.41 1.71
CA GLU A 160 14.21 -12.85 1.46
C GLU A 160 15.19 -13.10 0.30
N THR A 161 15.11 -12.29 -0.76
CA THR A 161 16.06 -12.36 -1.89
C THR A 161 17.48 -11.97 -1.47
N LEU A 162 17.64 -10.89 -0.69
CA LEU A 162 18.95 -10.50 -0.15
C LEU A 162 19.50 -11.56 0.80
N ASP A 163 18.66 -12.15 1.64
CA ASP A 163 19.07 -13.21 2.55
C ASP A 163 19.59 -14.44 1.82
N THR A 164 18.84 -14.88 0.80
CA THR A 164 19.20 -16.06 0.00
C THR A 164 20.56 -15.87 -0.70
N ASN A 165 20.89 -14.64 -1.10
CA ASN A 165 22.12 -14.35 -1.84
C ASN A 165 23.34 -14.06 -0.95
N PHE A 166 23.15 -13.52 0.26
CA PHE A 166 24.25 -12.96 1.06
C PHE A 166 24.46 -13.62 2.43
N LEU A 167 23.49 -14.39 2.93
CA LEU A 167 23.64 -15.16 4.17
C LEU A 167 24.32 -16.51 3.88
N GLN A 168 24.96 -17.06 4.92
CA GLN A 168 25.48 -18.42 4.88
C GLN A 168 24.32 -19.39 5.13
N LEU A 169 23.86 -20.05 4.06
CA LEU A 169 22.70 -20.95 4.07
C LEU A 169 22.94 -22.23 4.88
N GLU A 170 24.21 -22.59 5.09
CA GLU A 170 24.65 -23.75 5.89
C GLU A 170 24.52 -23.49 7.39
N GLU A 171 24.45 -22.23 7.80
CA GLU A 171 24.28 -21.82 9.19
C GLU A 171 22.83 -21.44 9.50
N SER A 172 22.45 -21.52 10.78
CA SER A 172 21.15 -21.01 11.23
C SER A 172 21.00 -19.53 10.85
N ILE A 173 19.77 -19.11 10.51
CA ILE A 173 19.41 -17.69 10.32
C ILE A 173 19.75 -16.85 11.56
N HIS A 174 19.80 -17.48 12.74
CA HIS A 174 20.14 -16.87 14.01
C HIS A 174 21.62 -17.04 14.42
N SER A 175 22.50 -17.51 13.52
CA SER A 175 23.94 -17.53 13.79
C SER A 175 24.47 -16.09 13.96
N LYS A 176 25.55 -15.93 14.73
CA LYS A 176 26.14 -14.60 14.98
C LYS A 176 26.53 -13.90 13.68
N GLU A 177 27.06 -14.65 12.72
CA GLU A 177 27.51 -14.11 11.43
C GLU A 177 26.33 -13.74 10.54
N ASN A 178 25.30 -14.59 10.45
CA ASN A 178 24.08 -14.28 9.71
C ASN A 178 23.31 -13.10 10.31
N ILE A 179 23.27 -12.95 11.65
CA ILE A 179 22.67 -11.78 12.30
C ILE A 179 23.41 -10.49 11.92
N LYS A 180 24.75 -10.49 11.93
CA LYS A 180 25.54 -9.32 11.53
C LYS A 180 25.26 -8.92 10.08
N ARG A 181 25.32 -9.89 9.17
CA ARG A 181 25.01 -9.69 7.73
C ARG A 181 23.61 -9.15 7.54
N ARG A 182 22.63 -9.74 8.25
CA ARG A 182 21.24 -9.30 8.23
C ARG A 182 21.07 -7.87 8.71
N ILE A 183 21.67 -7.49 9.83
CA ILE A 183 21.62 -6.10 10.33
C ILE A 183 22.22 -5.14 9.30
N PHE A 184 23.38 -5.48 8.72
CA PHE A 184 24.03 -4.68 7.71
C PHE A 184 23.17 -4.50 6.45
N LEU A 185 22.64 -5.59 5.89
CA LEU A 185 21.79 -5.55 4.69
C LEU A 185 20.54 -4.70 4.90
N ARG A 186 19.92 -4.80 6.08
CA ARG A 186 18.70 -4.02 6.42
C ARG A 186 19.04 -2.55 6.57
N PHE A 187 20.13 -2.25 7.29
CA PHE A 187 20.61 -0.89 7.43
C PHE A 187 20.95 -0.27 6.08
N ALA A 188 21.73 -0.96 5.25
CA ALA A 188 22.10 -0.50 3.91
C ALA A 188 20.87 -0.25 3.02
N PHE A 189 19.89 -1.16 3.05
CA PHE A 189 18.64 -1.00 2.29
C PHE A 189 17.86 0.26 2.73
N PHE A 190 17.63 0.44 4.03
CA PHE A 190 16.88 1.60 4.53
C PHE A 190 17.65 2.91 4.37
N ALA A 191 18.97 2.90 4.60
CA ALA A 191 19.84 4.06 4.40
C ALA A 191 19.86 4.49 2.92
N GLY A 192 20.01 3.53 2.00
CA GLY A 192 19.94 3.79 0.55
C GLY A 192 18.61 4.37 0.12
N ASN A 193 17.48 3.79 0.57
CA ASN A 193 16.15 4.34 0.30
C ASN A 193 15.99 5.77 0.84
N THR A 194 16.44 6.02 2.07
CA THR A 194 16.36 7.34 2.70
C THR A 194 17.20 8.37 1.95
N PHE A 195 18.40 7.97 1.52
CA PHE A 195 19.29 8.80 0.73
C PHE A 195 18.64 9.18 -0.61
N VAL A 196 18.09 8.22 -1.34
CA VAL A 196 17.42 8.47 -2.63
C VAL A 196 16.22 9.41 -2.47
N VAL A 197 15.37 9.17 -1.47
CA VAL A 197 14.20 10.01 -1.19
C VAL A 197 14.62 11.44 -0.85
N THR A 198 15.70 11.60 -0.08
CA THR A 198 16.21 12.94 0.31
C THR A 198 16.91 13.65 -0.85
N ALA A 199 17.56 12.90 -1.75
CA ALA A 199 18.27 13.44 -2.90
C ALA A 199 17.34 13.89 -4.04
N LEU A 200 16.12 13.35 -4.13
CA LEU A 200 15.17 13.64 -5.21
C LEU A 200 13.98 14.49 -4.70
N PRO A 201 13.97 15.81 -4.94
CA PRO A 201 12.91 16.70 -4.44
C PRO A 201 11.54 16.49 -5.12
N PHE A 202 11.47 15.68 -6.19
CA PHE A 202 10.26 15.41 -6.98
C PHE A 202 9.83 13.93 -6.93
N MET A 203 10.04 13.26 -5.80
CA MET A 203 9.77 11.82 -5.65
C MET A 203 8.36 11.39 -6.07
N GLY A 204 7.33 12.22 -5.85
CA GLY A 204 5.96 11.92 -6.29
C GLY A 204 5.83 11.75 -7.81
N ASN A 205 6.43 12.66 -8.59
CA ASN A 205 6.44 12.57 -10.06
C ASN A 205 7.26 11.37 -10.53
N PHE A 206 8.38 11.09 -9.87
CA PHE A 206 9.22 9.94 -10.16
C PHE A 206 8.48 8.62 -9.94
N VAL A 207 7.81 8.46 -8.79
CA VAL A 207 7.01 7.28 -8.46
C VAL A 207 5.84 7.11 -9.44
N ASN A 208 5.16 8.19 -9.82
CA ASN A 208 4.07 8.12 -10.81
C ASN A 208 4.58 7.65 -12.18
N LEU A 209 5.72 8.18 -12.63
CA LEU A 209 6.33 7.78 -13.91
C LEU A 209 6.76 6.31 -13.89
N PHE A 210 7.60 5.91 -12.92
CA PHE A 210 8.10 4.54 -12.84
C PHE A 210 6.99 3.54 -12.53
N GLY A 211 6.03 3.92 -11.69
CA GLY A 211 4.84 3.12 -11.40
C GLY A 211 4.05 2.84 -12.66
N SER A 212 3.75 3.87 -13.47
CA SER A 212 3.01 3.70 -14.73
C SER A 212 3.79 2.88 -15.77
N LEU A 213 5.12 3.07 -15.87
CA LEU A 213 5.98 2.33 -16.79
C LEU A 213 6.13 0.86 -16.39
N ALA A 214 6.27 0.56 -15.10
CA ALA A 214 6.40 -0.81 -14.59
C ALA A 214 5.06 -1.56 -14.65
N LEU A 215 3.94 -0.84 -14.52
CA LEU A 215 2.60 -1.42 -14.56
C LEU A 215 2.33 -2.22 -15.83
N ILE A 216 2.68 -1.67 -17.00
CA ILE A 216 2.37 -2.32 -18.28
C ILE A 216 3.05 -3.71 -18.40
N PRO A 217 4.38 -3.83 -18.28
CA PRO A 217 5.06 -5.11 -18.42
C PRO A 217 4.70 -6.08 -17.28
N VAL A 218 4.59 -5.61 -16.03
CA VAL A 218 4.39 -6.49 -14.88
C VAL A 218 2.95 -6.95 -14.73
N THR A 219 1.97 -6.08 -14.98
CA THR A 219 0.55 -6.39 -14.79
C THR A 219 -0.08 -7.02 -16.02
N PHE A 220 0.23 -6.52 -17.22
CA PHE A 220 -0.44 -6.96 -18.44
C PHE A 220 0.40 -7.94 -19.24
N VAL A 221 1.65 -7.59 -19.57
CA VAL A 221 2.45 -8.41 -20.50
C VAL A 221 2.91 -9.72 -19.84
N PHE A 222 3.50 -9.67 -18.66
CA PHE A 222 4.13 -10.82 -18.02
C PHE A 222 3.15 -11.95 -17.69
N PRO A 223 1.98 -11.72 -17.06
CA PRO A 223 1.01 -12.78 -16.80
C PRO A 223 0.45 -13.38 -18.10
N SER A 224 0.19 -12.56 -19.12
CA SER A 224 -0.26 -13.03 -20.43
C SER A 224 0.78 -13.92 -21.12
N MET A 225 2.06 -13.56 -21.07
CA MET A 225 3.14 -14.40 -21.61
C MET A 225 3.28 -15.72 -20.88
N ILE A 226 3.18 -15.73 -19.54
CA ILE A 226 3.19 -16.97 -18.75
C ILE A 226 1.99 -17.85 -19.15
N PHE A 227 0.79 -17.27 -19.25
CA PHE A 227 -0.41 -18.01 -19.63
C PHE A 227 -0.26 -18.67 -21.00
N LEU A 228 0.22 -17.92 -22.00
CA LEU A 228 0.49 -18.45 -23.34
C LEU A 228 1.53 -19.57 -23.31
N LYS A 229 2.62 -19.42 -22.57
CA LYS A 229 3.70 -20.42 -22.48
C LYS A 229 3.27 -21.71 -21.79
N VAL A 230 2.33 -21.64 -20.83
CA VAL A 230 1.83 -22.82 -20.10
C VAL A 230 0.67 -23.50 -20.83
N SER A 231 -0.04 -22.77 -21.69
CA SER A 231 -1.24 -23.27 -22.41
C SER A 231 -0.94 -23.81 -23.81
N LEU A 232 0.27 -23.57 -24.33
CA LEU A 232 0.81 -24.15 -25.57
C LEU A 232 1.71 -25.34 -25.25
#